data_AF-A0A183P4Q0-F1
#
_entry.id   AF-A0A183P4Q0-F1
#
_cell.length_a   1.000
_cell.length_b   1.000
_cell.length_c   1.000
_cell.angle_alpha   90.00
_cell.angle_beta   90.00
_cell.angle_gamma   90.00
#
_symmetry.space_group_name_H-M   'P 1'
#
loop_
_entity.id
_entity.type
_entity.pdbx_description
1 polymer ?
#
loop_
_entity_poly.entity_id
_entity_poly.type
_entity_poly.pdbx_seq_one_letter_code
_entity_poly.pdbx_strand_id
1 'polypeptide(L)'
;MLSKEAQNALIGFESHGPRIIKASFKTKKEGISMNIIQCCAPTNDYNEDFKDRFYNRLQSIVDKCPTKDLTILMGGLNVNCMIQRTVWKLP
;
A
#
# COMPACT_ATOMS: atom_id res chain seq x y z
N MET A 1 12.05 19.62 -7.17
CA MET A 1 12.17 18.42 -8.04
C MET A 1 12.78 17.28 -7.22
N LEU A 2 12.40 16.03 -7.47
CA LEU A 2 13.00 14.87 -6.81
C LEU A 2 14.46 14.68 -7.22
N SER A 3 15.31 14.18 -6.31
CA SER A 3 16.70 13.82 -6.65
C SER A 3 16.74 12.68 -7.67
N LYS A 4 17.84 12.56 -8.42
CA LYS A 4 18.02 11.48 -9.40
C LYS A 4 17.99 10.10 -8.74
N GLU A 5 18.51 10.00 -7.52
CA GLU A 5 18.43 8.80 -6.68
C GLU A 5 16.99 8.43 -6.34
N ALA A 6 16.17 9.41 -5.92
CA ALA A 6 14.76 9.18 -5.61
C ALA A 6 13.95 8.77 -6.84
N GLN A 7 14.26 9.34 -8.02
CA GLN A 7 13.63 8.94 -9.28
C GLN A 7 14.01 7.50 -9.67
N ASN A 8 15.29 7.13 -9.52
CA ASN A 8 15.79 5.79 -9.83
C ASN A 8 15.34 4.71 -8.84
N ALA A 9 14.85 5.12 -7.67
CA ALA A 9 14.32 4.20 -6.67
C ALA A 9 12.97 3.61 -7.11
N LEU A 10 12.16 4.30 -7.91
CA LEU A 10 10.89 3.76 -8.38
C LEU A 10 11.14 2.59 -9.35
N ILE A 11 10.64 1.40 -8.99
CA ILE A 11 10.66 0.20 -9.85
C ILE A 11 9.48 0.25 -10.81
N GLY A 12 8.31 0.63 -10.31
CA GLY A 12 7.08 0.73 -11.08
C GLY A 12 5.90 1.11 -10.19
N PHE A 13 4.80 1.46 -10.83
CA PHE A 13 3.53 1.69 -10.16
C PHE A 13 2.39 1.10 -10.98
N GLU A 14 1.32 0.72 -10.30
CA GLU A 14 0.12 0.16 -10.87
C GLU A 14 -1.11 0.78 -10.19
N SER A 15 -2.12 1.11 -10.99
CA SER A 15 -3.43 1.52 -10.48
C SER A 15 -4.36 0.33 -10.45
N HIS A 16 -5.05 0.16 -9.33
CA HIS A 16 -6.08 -0.86 -9.13
C HIS A 16 -7.45 -0.19 -9.03
N GLY A 17 -7.75 0.66 -10.02
CA GLY A 17 -8.93 1.51 -10.04
C GLY A 17 -8.67 2.90 -9.45
N PRO A 18 -9.70 3.75 -9.39
CA PRO A 18 -9.52 5.18 -9.07
C PRO A 18 -9.06 5.46 -7.64
N ARG A 19 -9.24 4.50 -6.73
CA ARG A 19 -9.03 4.68 -5.29
C ARG A 19 -7.83 3.91 -4.73
N ILE A 20 -7.15 3.09 -5.52
CA ILE A 20 -6.01 2.29 -5.05
C ILE A 20 -4.86 2.41 -6.05
N ILE A 21 -3.70 2.81 -5.55
CA ILE A 21 -2.44 2.85 -6.29
C ILE A 21 -1.41 2.06 -5.50
N LYS A 22 -0.64 1.21 -6.17
CA LYS A 22 0.55 0.58 -5.61
C LYS A 22 1.78 1.07 -6.35
N ALA A 23 2.82 1.41 -5.61
CA ALA A 23 4.12 1.74 -6.16
C ALA A 23 5.18 0.90 -5.46
N SER A 24 6.13 0.39 -6.23
CA SER A 24 7.23 -0.42 -5.73
C SER A 24 8.54 0.36 -5.88
N PHE A 25 9.37 0.34 -4.85
CA PHE A 25 10.63 1.06 -4.78
C PHE A 25 11.78 0.12 -4.45
N LYS A 26 12.94 0.39 -5.01
CA LYS A 26 14.21 -0.25 -4.66
C LYS A 26 14.58 0.21 -3.25
N THR A 27 14.96 -0.74 -2.41
CA THR A 27 15.58 -0.43 -1.12
C THR A 27 17.10 -0.54 -1.25
N LYS A 28 17.84 -0.10 -0.23
CA LYS A 28 19.29 -0.32 -0.16
C LYS A 28 19.66 -1.79 0.07
N LYS A 29 18.71 -2.61 0.53
CA LYS A 29 18.94 -4.04 0.76
C LYS A 29 18.59 -4.81 -0.51
N GLU A 30 19.60 -5.45 -1.10
CA GLU A 30 19.41 -6.25 -2.31
C GLU A 30 18.37 -7.36 -2.09
N GLY A 31 17.57 -7.60 -3.13
CA GLY A 31 16.51 -8.61 -3.10
C GLY A 31 15.25 -8.23 -2.30
N ILE A 32 15.24 -7.07 -1.63
CA ILE A 32 14.09 -6.52 -0.91
C ILE A 32 13.59 -5.24 -1.61
N SER A 33 12.32 -5.26 -2.00
CA SER A 33 11.62 -4.08 -2.48
C SER A 33 10.71 -3.49 -1.39
N MET A 34 10.33 -2.23 -1.58
CA MET A 34 9.36 -1.54 -0.73
C MET A 34 8.12 -1.23 -1.54
N ASN A 35 7.00 -1.81 -1.17
CA ASN A 35 5.69 -1.56 -1.75
C ASN A 35 4.95 -0.51 -0.91
N ILE A 36 4.50 0.55 -1.56
CA ILE A 36 3.59 1.54 -0.98
C ILE A 36 2.25 1.36 -1.66
N ILE A 37 1.22 1.02 -0.89
CA ILE A 37 -0.16 0.94 -1.35
C ILE A 37 -0.87 2.16 -0.79
N GLN A 38 -1.21 3.11 -1.66
CA GLN A 38 -2.06 4.24 -1.31
C GLN A 38 -3.51 3.90 -1.63
N CYS A 39 -4.40 4.05 -0.65
CA CYS A 39 -5.83 3.84 -0.83
C CYS A 39 -6.66 5.02 -0.30
N CYS A 40 -7.74 5.34 -0.99
CA CYS A 40 -8.75 6.30 -0.53
C CYS A 40 -10.03 5.53 -0.16
N ALA A 41 -10.38 5.51 1.13
CA ALA A 41 -11.52 4.74 1.59
C ALA A 41 -12.82 5.19 0.90
N PRO A 42 -13.75 4.25 0.62
CA PRO A 42 -15.10 4.62 0.23
C PRO A 42 -15.76 5.48 1.31
N THR A 43 -16.56 6.47 0.91
CA THR A 43 -17.40 7.23 1.86
C THR A 43 -18.52 6.35 2.41
N ASN A 44 -19.14 6.78 3.51
CA ASN A 44 -20.23 6.02 4.13
C ASN A 44 -21.45 5.85 3.21
N ASP A 45 -21.62 6.77 2.26
CA ASP A 45 -22.75 6.82 1.30
C ASP A 45 -22.70 5.71 0.23
N TYR A 46 -21.56 5.01 0.10
CA TYR A 46 -21.48 3.85 -0.78
C TYR A 46 -22.21 2.63 -0.16
N ASN A 47 -22.85 1.83 -1.01
CA ASN A 47 -23.47 0.59 -0.60
C ASN A 47 -22.45 -0.42 -0.03
N GLU A 48 -22.93 -1.34 0.81
CA GLU A 48 -22.10 -2.35 1.49
C GLU A 48 -21.36 -3.23 0.47
N ASP A 49 -22.05 -3.68 -0.58
CA ASP A 49 -21.44 -4.47 -1.65
C ASP A 49 -20.22 -3.79 -2.31
N PHE A 50 -20.26 -2.45 -2.49
CA PHE A 50 -19.13 -1.70 -3.02
C PHE A 50 -17.99 -1.64 -2.02
N LYS A 51 -18.28 -1.45 -0.74
CA LYS A 51 -17.28 -1.47 0.34
C LYS A 51 -16.60 -2.84 0.40
N ASP A 52 -17.37 -3.92 0.37
CA ASP A 52 -16.84 -5.28 0.40
C ASP A 52 -15.96 -5.58 -0.81
N ARG A 53 -16.42 -5.24 -2.02
CA ARG A 53 -15.59 -5.38 -3.23
C ARG A 53 -14.31 -4.56 -3.14
N PHE A 54 -14.37 -3.36 -2.56
CA PHE A 54 -13.19 -2.52 -2.36
C PHE A 54 -12.19 -3.17 -1.40
N TYR A 55 -12.63 -3.64 -0.23
CA TYR A 55 -11.74 -4.27 0.76
C TYR A 55 -11.20 -5.62 0.29
N ASN A 56 -12.02 -6.45 -0.38
CA ASN A 56 -11.57 -7.69 -0.99
C ASN A 56 -10.50 -7.45 -2.07
N ARG A 57 -10.67 -6.40 -2.89
CA ARG A 57 -9.66 -6.01 -3.87
C ARG A 57 -8.38 -5.52 -3.20
N LEU A 58 -8.49 -4.70 -2.16
CA LEU A 58 -7.34 -4.22 -1.40
C LEU A 58 -6.55 -5.38 -0.78
N GLN A 59 -7.25 -6.33 -0.15
CA GLN A 59 -6.64 -7.52 0.42
C GLN A 59 -5.90 -8.33 -0.64
N SER A 60 -6.52 -8.55 -1.81
CA SER A 60 -5.86 -9.25 -2.93
C SER A 60 -4.58 -8.57 -3.41
N ILE A 61 -4.48 -7.24 -3.33
CA ILE A 61 -3.25 -6.51 -3.70
C ILE A 61 -2.17 -6.71 -2.64
N VAL A 62 -2.55 -6.67 -1.35
CA VAL A 62 -1.64 -6.92 -0.22
C VAL A 62 -1.12 -8.35 -0.27
N ASP A 63 -1.97 -9.34 -0.52
CA ASP A 63 -1.60 -10.76 -0.57
C ASP A 63 -0.66 -11.08 -1.75
N LYS A 64 -0.73 -10.30 -2.83
CA LYS A 64 0.18 -10.41 -3.97
C LYS A 64 1.55 -9.79 -3.71
N CYS A 65 1.73 -9.02 -2.64
CA CYS A 65 3.03 -8.49 -2.27
C CYS A 65 3.89 -9.61 -1.65
N PRO A 66 5.14 -9.83 -2.12
CA PRO A 66 6.01 -10.85 -1.54
C PRO A 66 6.26 -10.58 -0.05
N THR A 67 6.18 -11.61 0.81
CA THR A 67 6.40 -11.48 2.26
C THR A 67 7.80 -10.99 2.62
N LYS A 68 8.78 -11.22 1.75
CA LYS A 68 10.16 -10.72 1.89
C LYS A 68 10.28 -9.20 1.71
N ASP A 69 9.31 -8.59 1.03
CA ASP A 69 9.30 -7.17 0.69
C ASP A 69 8.57 -6.38 1.77
N LEU A 70 9.02 -5.15 2.00
CA LEU A 70 8.36 -4.25 2.93
C LEU A 70 7.09 -3.71 2.28
N THR A 71 5.92 -3.91 2.87
CA THR A 71 4.66 -3.34 2.36
C THR A 71 4.10 -2.33 3.36
N ILE A 72 3.89 -1.10 2.93
CA ILE A 72 3.23 -0.04 3.70
C ILE A 72 1.90 0.29 3.03
N LEU A 73 0.81 0.08 3.76
CA LEU A 73 -0.51 0.56 3.39
C LEU A 73 -0.70 1.97 3.96
N MET A 74 -0.96 2.95 3.10
CA MET A 74 -1.23 4.35 3.44
C MET A 74 -2.55 4.79 2.82
N GLY A 75 -3.24 5.74 3.44
CA GLY A 75 -4.55 6.14 2.94
C GLY A 75 -5.33 7.09 3.83
N GLY A 76 -6.30 7.79 3.22
CA GLY A 76 -7.38 8.47 3.93
C GLY A 76 -8.38 7.42 4.42
N LEU A 77 -8.00 6.71 5.48
CA LEU A 77 -8.78 5.65 6.08
C LEU A 77 -9.61 6.27 7.21
N ASN A 78 -10.89 6.51 6.94
CA ASN A 78 -11.81 7.01 7.96
C ASN A 78 -12.04 5.90 8.99
N VAL A 79 -11.42 6.07 10.18
CA VAL A 79 -11.56 5.35 11.46
C VAL A 79 -11.28 3.82 11.45
N ASN A 80 -10.28 3.42 12.22
CA ASN A 80 -9.80 2.04 12.48
C ASN A 80 -9.06 1.34 11.34
N CYS A 81 -8.05 1.99 10.75
CA CYS A 81 -7.06 1.22 10.01
C CYS A 81 -6.31 0.31 10.99
N MET A 82 -6.54 -0.99 10.81
CA MET A 82 -5.86 -2.10 11.47
C MET A 82 -4.36 -2.00 11.14
N ILE A 83 -3.66 -1.26 11.99
CA ILE A 83 -2.22 -1.30 12.10
C ILE A 83 -1.89 -2.73 12.56
N GLN A 84 -1.68 -3.68 11.64
CA GLN A 84 -0.76 -4.78 11.95
C GLN A 84 0.65 -4.19 11.99
N ARG A 85 0.96 -3.50 13.08
CA ARG A 85 2.33 -3.35 13.55
C ARG A 85 2.63 -4.61 14.34
N THR A 86 3.43 -5.48 13.75
CA THR A 86 4.58 -5.98 14.48
C THR A 86 5.21 -4.78 15.20
N VAL A 87 4.95 -4.69 16.49
CA VAL A 87 5.49 -3.65 17.36
C VAL A 87 7.00 -3.88 17.41
N TRP A 88 7.76 -3.05 16.71
CA TRP A 88 9.16 -2.86 17.04
C TRP A 88 9.20 -2.14 18.39
N LYS A 89 9.37 -2.89 19.48
CA LYS A 89 9.92 -2.35 20.71
C LYS A 89 11.40 -2.07 20.44
N LEU A 90 11.75 -0.79 20.38
CA LEU A 90 13.13 -0.36 20.63
C LEU A 90 13.26 -0.07 22.15
N PRO A 91 14.45 -0.26 22.74
CA PRO A 91 14.67 -0.27 24.19
C PRO A 91 14.21 1.00 24.91
#